data_AF-A0AAW2HC89-F1
#
_entry.id   AF-A0AAW2HC89-F1
#
_cell.length_a   1.000
_cell.length_b   1.000
_cell.length_c   1.000
_cell.angle_alpha   90.00
_cell.angle_beta   90.00
_cell.angle_gamma   90.00
#
_symmetry.space_group_name_H-M   'P 1'
#
loop_
_entity.id
_entity.type
_entity.pdbx_description
1 polymer ?
#
loop_
_entity_poly.entity_id
_entity_poly.type
_entity_poly.pdbx_seq_one_letter_code
_entity_poly.pdbx_strand_id
1 'polypeptide(L)'
;MISINLFLFSVFSLLSMAMASEPAGIPSVVDYFDGLKGDMTKLTWAHAVNSQEQLRKALKDESVMMIEADVVLGKLDGENETIPIMAHPPASTSDLSLKQFVGAVISVQETEKKGIKLDFKSTEAFLESLNVVLRVREEESFQLRFPVWLNADILRGPVESQTTPVDADKFLKSSAQQFPSSTLSLGWTTRYGPNITGNYTDRQLDEMETAISRNKVVQPVTLAVRAGIVAQSSNGITSLVEKIDESNKTTLTIWMSTDTDPVDIGKLKNLILTLGKSRVFLDLPEAIRHKLDAENSSAKTPVSGAIGAFVAVLTSVSALFTNAFKIFD
;
A
#
# COMPACT_ATOMS: atom_id res chain seq x y z
N MET A 1 -14.62 21.41 -78.30
CA MET A 1 -14.08 22.33 -77.30
C MET A 1 -15.21 22.86 -76.42
N ILE A 2 -15.60 22.13 -75.37
CA ILE A 2 -16.25 22.68 -74.16
C ILE A 2 -15.83 21.74 -73.03
N SER A 3 -15.05 22.27 -72.08
CA SER A 3 -14.53 21.54 -70.92
C SER A 3 -15.65 21.27 -69.92
N ILE A 4 -15.81 20.01 -69.51
CA ILE A 4 -16.72 19.58 -68.45
C ILE A 4 -16.00 19.78 -67.11
N ASN A 5 -16.48 20.74 -66.31
CA ASN A 5 -16.05 20.93 -64.92
C ASN A 5 -16.67 19.81 -64.07
N LEU A 6 -15.80 18.91 -63.60
CA LEU A 6 -16.11 17.89 -62.59
C LEU A 6 -16.25 18.60 -61.23
N PHE A 7 -17.49 18.88 -60.80
CA PHE A 7 -17.76 19.23 -59.41
C PHE A 7 -17.85 17.93 -58.60
N LEU A 8 -16.73 17.55 -57.98
CA LEU A 8 -16.67 16.51 -56.96
C LEU A 8 -17.49 16.97 -55.75
N PHE A 9 -18.72 16.50 -55.63
CA PHE A 9 -19.45 16.52 -54.36
C PHE A 9 -18.79 15.51 -53.41
N SER A 10 -17.88 16.02 -52.59
CA SER A 10 -17.33 15.32 -51.44
C SER A 10 -18.42 15.15 -50.40
N VAL A 11 -18.91 13.93 -50.23
CA VAL A 11 -19.72 13.52 -49.07
C VAL A 11 -18.77 13.41 -47.88
N PHE A 12 -18.45 14.54 -47.24
CA PHE A 12 -17.94 14.52 -45.87
C PHE A 12 -19.12 14.23 -44.95
N SER A 13 -19.40 12.94 -44.76
CA SER A 13 -20.18 12.48 -43.62
C SER A 13 -19.43 12.89 -42.36
N LEU A 14 -19.96 13.88 -41.63
CA LEU A 14 -19.55 14.19 -40.26
C LEU A 14 -19.95 13.00 -39.38
N LEU A 15 -19.10 11.97 -39.36
CA LEU A 15 -19.08 11.00 -38.30
C LEU A 15 -18.29 11.64 -37.14
N SER A 16 -18.92 12.54 -36.41
CA SER A 16 -18.50 12.87 -35.06
C SER A 16 -18.75 11.61 -34.22
N MET A 17 -17.82 10.65 -34.27
CA MET A 17 -17.66 9.70 -33.19
C MET A 17 -17.33 10.53 -31.96
N ALA A 18 -18.35 10.75 -31.12
CA ALA A 18 -18.10 10.84 -29.71
C ALA A 18 -17.29 9.59 -29.38
N MET A 19 -15.98 9.77 -29.18
CA MET A 19 -15.21 8.82 -28.39
C MET A 19 -15.89 8.87 -27.05
N ALA A 20 -16.85 7.97 -26.81
CA ALA A 20 -17.26 7.65 -25.47
C ALA A 20 -15.94 7.28 -24.79
N SER A 21 -15.44 8.18 -23.93
CA SER A 21 -14.34 7.85 -23.05
C SER A 21 -14.77 6.55 -22.37
N GLU A 22 -13.98 5.49 -22.54
CA GLU A 22 -14.07 4.30 -21.72
C GLU A 22 -14.47 4.72 -20.31
N PRO A 23 -15.54 4.17 -19.71
CA PRO A 23 -15.92 4.55 -18.36
C PRO A 23 -14.69 4.40 -17.48
N ALA A 24 -14.22 5.53 -16.91
CA ALA A 24 -12.96 5.57 -16.19
C ALA A 24 -13.00 4.49 -15.10
N GLY A 25 -12.13 3.48 -15.24
CA GLY A 25 -12.05 2.37 -14.30
C GLY A 25 -11.67 2.87 -12.89
N ILE A 26 -11.66 1.94 -11.93
CA ILE A 26 -11.19 2.23 -10.56
C ILE A 26 -9.79 2.86 -10.65
N PRO A 27 -9.59 4.12 -10.19
CA PRO A 27 -8.31 4.80 -10.30
C PRO A 27 -7.30 4.22 -9.32
N SER A 28 -6.01 4.34 -9.64
CA SER A 28 -4.95 4.04 -8.68
C SER A 28 -4.92 5.09 -7.57
N VAL A 29 -4.38 4.73 -6.40
CA VAL A 29 -4.19 5.70 -5.29
C VAL A 29 -3.25 6.84 -5.68
N VAL A 30 -2.28 6.59 -6.57
CA VAL A 30 -1.31 7.60 -7.02
C VAL A 30 -1.98 8.65 -7.89
N ASP A 31 -2.87 8.22 -8.77
CA ASP A 31 -3.58 9.13 -9.68
C ASP A 31 -4.72 9.86 -8.98
N TYR A 32 -5.28 9.26 -7.92
CA TYR A 32 -6.43 9.81 -7.21
C TYR A 32 -6.05 10.84 -6.13
N PHE A 33 -4.94 10.61 -5.41
CA PHE A 33 -4.47 11.49 -4.32
C PHE A 33 -3.26 12.34 -4.74
N ASP A 34 -3.52 13.62 -5.01
CA ASP A 34 -2.52 14.60 -5.50
C ASP A 34 -1.31 14.81 -4.54
N GLY A 35 -1.49 14.50 -3.25
CA GLY A 35 -0.49 14.74 -2.21
C GLY A 35 0.70 13.77 -2.17
N LEU A 36 0.58 12.61 -2.83
CA LEU A 36 1.58 11.55 -2.70
C LEU A 36 2.92 11.90 -3.38
N LYS A 37 2.87 12.52 -4.57
CA LYS A 37 4.06 13.00 -5.32
C LYS A 37 5.20 11.97 -5.41
N GLY A 38 4.86 10.71 -5.71
CA GLY A 38 5.81 9.59 -5.79
C GLY A 38 6.28 9.01 -4.46
N ASP A 39 5.77 9.53 -3.33
CA ASP A 39 6.02 9.00 -1.99
C ASP A 39 4.74 8.34 -1.46
N MET A 40 4.60 7.03 -1.71
CA MET A 40 3.47 6.22 -1.28
C MET A 40 3.41 6.03 0.24
N THR A 41 4.51 6.28 0.97
CA THR A 41 4.54 6.18 2.44
C THR A 41 3.69 7.27 3.12
N LYS A 42 3.32 8.31 2.37
CA LYS A 42 2.41 9.39 2.80
C LYS A 42 0.94 9.01 2.76
N LEU A 43 0.58 7.89 2.13
CA LEU A 43 -0.80 7.42 2.16
C LEU A 43 -1.17 7.09 3.62
N THR A 44 -2.31 7.63 4.06
CA THR A 44 -2.82 7.50 5.42
C THR A 44 -4.05 6.60 5.45
N TRP A 45 -4.26 5.97 6.61
CA TRP A 45 -5.24 4.90 6.79
C TRP A 45 -6.09 5.17 8.02
N ALA A 46 -7.38 4.94 7.91
CA ALA A 46 -8.21 4.55 9.05
C ALA A 46 -8.28 3.02 9.05
N HIS A 47 -7.68 2.39 10.06
CA HIS A 47 -7.58 0.93 10.19
C HIS A 47 -8.77 0.36 10.97
N ALA A 48 -9.24 -0.84 10.57
CA ALA A 48 -10.30 -1.61 11.24
C ALA A 48 -11.59 -0.82 11.48
N VAL A 49 -12.09 -0.15 10.46
CA VAL A 49 -13.31 0.68 10.50
C VAL A 49 -14.56 -0.20 10.39
N ASN A 50 -14.90 -0.83 11.51
CA ASN A 50 -15.86 -1.93 11.60
C ASN A 50 -17.20 -1.57 12.27
N SER A 51 -17.52 -0.28 12.38
CA SER A 51 -18.78 0.19 12.95
C SER A 51 -19.22 1.52 12.34
N GLN A 52 -20.50 1.86 12.44
CA GLN A 52 -21.00 3.14 11.94
C GLN A 52 -20.29 4.33 12.60
N GLU A 53 -19.99 4.24 13.90
CA GLU A 53 -19.28 5.30 14.60
C GLU A 53 -17.87 5.51 14.02
N GLN A 54 -17.11 4.43 13.84
CA GLN A 54 -15.77 4.50 13.26
C GLN A 54 -15.82 5.05 11.83
N LEU A 55 -16.77 4.58 11.01
CA LEU A 55 -16.94 5.04 9.65
C LEU A 55 -17.24 6.54 9.59
N ARG A 56 -18.16 7.02 10.43
CA ARG A 56 -18.50 8.44 10.52
C ARG A 56 -17.32 9.30 10.96
N LYS A 57 -16.39 8.77 11.78
CA LYS A 57 -15.16 9.47 12.15
C LYS A 57 -14.19 9.51 10.97
N ALA A 58 -13.93 8.37 10.34
CA ALA A 58 -13.01 8.25 9.21
C ALA A 58 -13.42 9.12 8.00
N LEU A 59 -14.73 9.18 7.69
CA LEU A 59 -15.23 10.00 6.59
C LEU A 59 -15.05 11.51 6.83
N LYS A 60 -15.09 11.96 8.08
CA LYS A 60 -14.95 13.38 8.46
C LYS A 60 -13.50 13.83 8.69
N ASP A 61 -12.58 12.88 8.79
CA ASP A 61 -11.18 13.18 9.04
C ASP A 61 -10.47 13.47 7.70
N GLU A 62 -10.13 14.73 7.44
CA GLU A 62 -9.43 15.17 6.24
C GLU A 62 -8.05 14.51 6.08
N SER A 63 -7.45 14.06 7.19
CA SER A 63 -6.14 13.39 7.16
C SER A 63 -6.22 11.94 6.69
N VAL A 64 -7.39 11.31 6.69
CA VAL A 64 -7.59 9.91 6.26
C VAL A 64 -7.78 9.85 4.75
N MET A 65 -6.90 9.14 4.04
CA MET A 65 -7.03 8.90 2.59
C MET A 65 -7.74 7.57 2.29
N MET A 66 -7.29 6.49 2.92
CA MET A 66 -7.87 5.15 2.74
C MET A 66 -8.59 4.68 4.00
N ILE A 67 -9.75 4.05 3.83
CA ILE A 67 -10.52 3.43 4.90
C ILE A 67 -10.44 1.92 4.73
N GLU A 68 -9.79 1.25 5.68
CA GLU A 68 -9.69 -0.20 5.73
C GLU A 68 -10.73 -0.74 6.70
N ALA A 69 -11.42 -1.80 6.28
CA ALA A 69 -12.45 -2.45 7.08
C ALA A 69 -12.50 -3.96 6.81
N ASP A 70 -12.75 -4.71 7.87
CA ASP A 70 -12.80 -6.17 7.85
C ASP A 70 -14.18 -6.64 7.40
N VAL A 71 -14.22 -7.57 6.46
CA VAL A 71 -15.46 -8.13 5.93
C VAL A 71 -15.63 -9.58 6.37
N VAL A 72 -16.70 -9.83 7.11
CA VAL A 72 -17.14 -11.18 7.52
C VAL A 72 -18.58 -11.43 7.05
N LEU A 73 -18.95 -12.71 6.97
CA LEU A 73 -20.33 -13.10 6.80
C LEU A 73 -20.99 -13.20 8.18
N GLY A 74 -22.00 -12.38 8.45
CA GLY A 74 -22.59 -12.22 9.77
C GLY A 74 -23.97 -11.57 9.72
N LYS A 75 -24.43 -10.97 10.81
CA LYS A 75 -25.76 -10.35 10.91
C LYS A 75 -25.67 -8.88 11.29
N LEU A 76 -26.55 -8.06 10.73
CA LEU A 76 -26.74 -6.71 11.25
C LEU A 76 -27.44 -6.77 12.61
N ASP A 77 -27.15 -5.82 13.50
CA ASP A 77 -27.79 -5.74 14.82
C ASP A 77 -29.32 -5.72 14.70
N GLY A 78 -29.98 -6.69 15.35
CA GLY A 78 -31.44 -6.83 15.33
C GLY A 78 -32.01 -7.55 14.09
N GLU A 79 -31.17 -7.96 13.14
CA GLU A 79 -31.57 -8.69 11.94
C GLU A 79 -31.22 -10.18 12.01
N ASN A 80 -31.92 -10.98 11.20
CA ASN A 80 -31.72 -12.43 11.15
C ASN A 80 -31.01 -12.91 9.89
N GLU A 81 -30.99 -12.10 8.83
CA GLU A 81 -30.35 -12.44 7.57
C GLU A 81 -28.83 -12.42 7.71
N THR A 82 -28.19 -13.42 7.12
CA THR A 82 -26.73 -13.51 7.10
C THR A 82 -26.23 -12.80 5.84
N ILE A 83 -25.53 -11.69 6.00
CA ILE A 83 -25.00 -10.83 4.93
C ILE A 83 -23.55 -10.44 5.20
N PRO A 84 -22.81 -9.93 4.19
CA PRO A 84 -21.51 -9.32 4.43
C PRO A 84 -21.63 -8.07 5.32
N ILE A 85 -20.92 -8.07 6.44
CA ILE A 85 -20.87 -6.99 7.42
C ILE A 85 -19.44 -6.54 7.70
N MET A 86 -19.30 -5.32 8.19
CA MET A 86 -18.02 -4.77 8.65
C MET A 86 -17.76 -5.25 10.07
N ALA A 87 -16.90 -6.25 10.26
CA ALA A 87 -16.51 -6.75 11.57
C ALA A 87 -15.22 -7.59 11.50
N HIS A 88 -14.45 -7.60 12.59
CA HIS A 88 -13.28 -8.47 12.74
C HIS A 88 -13.64 -9.71 13.57
N PRO A 89 -13.27 -10.95 13.15
CA PRO A 89 -13.46 -12.15 13.94
C PRO A 89 -12.88 -12.03 15.37
N PRO A 90 -13.53 -12.61 16.39
CA PRO A 90 -14.66 -13.55 16.30
C PRO A 90 -16.04 -12.87 16.21
N ALA A 91 -16.10 -11.54 16.06
CA ALA A 91 -17.39 -10.87 15.90
C ALA A 91 -18.09 -11.35 14.61
N SER A 92 -19.38 -11.67 14.75
CA SER A 92 -20.27 -12.09 13.67
C SER A 92 -21.54 -11.26 13.60
N THR A 93 -21.58 -10.16 14.35
CA THR A 93 -22.61 -9.11 14.31
C THR A 93 -21.96 -7.74 14.20
N SER A 94 -22.66 -6.79 13.59
CA SER A 94 -22.20 -5.40 13.44
C SER A 94 -23.40 -4.47 13.27
N ASP A 95 -23.22 -3.19 13.59
CA ASP A 95 -24.16 -2.12 13.26
C ASP A 95 -24.01 -1.63 11.81
N LEU A 96 -23.04 -2.19 11.05
CA LEU A 96 -22.63 -1.72 9.74
C LEU A 96 -22.48 -2.87 8.73
N SER A 97 -23.37 -2.90 7.74
CA SER A 97 -23.25 -3.80 6.59
C SER A 97 -22.22 -3.31 5.56
N LEU A 98 -21.73 -4.21 4.70
CA LEU A 98 -20.90 -3.84 3.55
C LEU A 98 -21.62 -2.86 2.62
N LYS A 99 -22.92 -3.07 2.38
CA LYS A 99 -23.74 -2.18 1.55
C LYS A 99 -23.73 -0.76 2.09
N GLN A 100 -24.01 -0.60 3.40
CA GLN A 100 -24.01 0.70 4.06
C GLN A 100 -22.64 1.36 4.04
N PHE A 101 -21.56 0.61 4.29
CA PHE A 101 -20.19 1.12 4.25
C PHE A 101 -19.83 1.68 2.88
N VAL A 102 -20.02 0.91 1.80
CA VAL A 102 -19.67 1.35 0.44
C VAL A 102 -20.55 2.52 0.01
N GLY A 103 -21.86 2.48 0.30
CA GLY A 103 -22.78 3.58 0.00
C GLY A 103 -22.41 4.88 0.72
N ALA A 104 -22.01 4.81 2.00
CA ALA A 104 -21.56 5.97 2.76
C ALA A 104 -20.23 6.56 2.26
N VAL A 105 -19.32 5.73 1.75
CA VAL A 105 -18.09 6.22 1.11
C VAL A 105 -18.40 6.87 -0.23
N ILE A 106 -19.32 6.31 -1.02
CA ILE A 106 -19.76 6.89 -2.30
C ILE A 106 -20.40 8.27 -2.08
N SER A 107 -21.26 8.39 -1.07
CA SER A 107 -22.04 9.61 -0.85
C SER A 107 -21.20 10.84 -0.48
N VAL A 108 -19.95 10.65 -0.02
CA VAL A 108 -19.04 11.76 0.29
C VAL A 108 -18.08 12.10 -0.85
N GLN A 109 -18.01 11.31 -1.92
CA GLN A 109 -16.96 11.43 -2.96
C GLN A 109 -16.91 12.79 -3.65
N GLU A 110 -18.02 13.54 -3.68
CA GLU A 110 -18.07 14.88 -4.29
C GLU A 110 -17.34 15.94 -3.46
N THR A 111 -17.27 15.76 -2.14
CA THR A 111 -16.65 16.71 -1.21
C THR A 111 -15.35 16.18 -0.60
N GLU A 112 -15.27 14.86 -0.42
CA GLU A 112 -14.20 14.17 0.28
C GLU A 112 -13.59 13.10 -0.61
N LYS A 113 -12.30 13.21 -0.91
CA LYS A 113 -11.58 12.16 -1.61
C LYS A 113 -11.23 11.02 -0.65
N LYS A 114 -11.91 9.88 -0.75
CA LYS A 114 -11.66 8.68 0.07
C LYS A 114 -11.51 7.43 -0.81
N GLY A 115 -10.56 6.57 -0.48
CA GLY A 115 -10.46 5.21 -1.02
C GLY A 115 -10.80 4.15 0.03
N ILE A 116 -11.02 2.92 -0.40
CA ILE A 116 -11.36 1.80 0.49
C ILE A 116 -10.45 0.60 0.29
N LYS A 117 -10.22 -0.14 1.37
CA LYS A 117 -9.59 -1.46 1.36
C LYS A 117 -10.50 -2.43 2.11
N LEU A 118 -11.07 -3.39 1.38
CA LEU A 118 -11.98 -4.40 1.94
C LEU A 118 -11.17 -5.65 2.30
N ASP A 119 -11.02 -5.94 3.60
CA ASP A 119 -10.27 -7.09 4.10
C ASP A 119 -11.17 -8.31 4.37
N PHE A 120 -11.25 -9.22 3.39
CA PHE A 120 -12.10 -10.39 3.47
C PHE A 120 -11.50 -11.48 4.36
N LYS A 121 -12.22 -11.84 5.42
CA LYS A 121 -11.76 -12.82 6.42
C LYS A 121 -12.10 -14.27 6.09
N SER A 122 -12.91 -14.51 5.06
CA SER A 122 -13.19 -15.86 4.56
C SER A 122 -13.55 -15.84 3.07
N THR A 123 -13.45 -17.02 2.44
CA THR A 123 -13.85 -17.22 1.04
C THR A 123 -15.33 -16.90 0.83
N GLU A 124 -16.19 -17.31 1.77
CA GLU A 124 -17.62 -17.09 1.74
C GLU A 124 -17.95 -15.59 1.85
N ALA A 125 -17.31 -14.89 2.80
CA ALA A 125 -17.46 -13.45 2.94
C ALA A 125 -17.08 -12.72 1.63
N PHE A 126 -15.98 -13.10 0.99
CA PHE A 126 -15.58 -12.55 -0.31
C PHE A 126 -16.61 -12.82 -1.41
N LEU A 127 -17.04 -14.06 -1.60
CA LEU A 127 -17.95 -14.44 -2.68
C LEU A 127 -19.32 -13.77 -2.54
N GLU A 128 -19.88 -13.70 -1.34
CA GLU A 128 -21.16 -13.02 -1.07
C GLU A 128 -21.04 -11.50 -1.25
N SER A 129 -19.85 -10.93 -1.02
CA SER A 129 -19.60 -9.49 -1.17
C SER A 129 -19.56 -9.02 -2.63
N LEU A 130 -19.21 -9.90 -3.58
CA LEU A 130 -19.06 -9.53 -5.00
C LEU A 130 -20.32 -8.85 -5.54
N ASN A 131 -21.48 -9.46 -5.31
CA ASN A 131 -22.76 -8.94 -5.77
C ASN A 131 -23.18 -7.67 -5.02
N VAL A 132 -22.82 -7.53 -3.74
CA VAL A 132 -23.14 -6.34 -2.95
C VAL A 132 -22.43 -5.12 -3.53
N VAL A 133 -21.13 -5.22 -3.78
CA VAL A 133 -20.34 -4.11 -4.33
C VAL A 133 -20.79 -3.76 -5.76
N LEU A 134 -21.10 -4.76 -6.58
CA LEU A 134 -21.62 -4.53 -7.93
C LEU A 134 -22.99 -3.85 -7.93
N ARG A 135 -23.91 -4.26 -7.05
CA ARG A 135 -25.23 -3.62 -6.93
C ARG A 135 -25.15 -2.18 -6.44
N VAL A 136 -24.31 -1.90 -5.44
CA VAL A 136 -24.12 -0.52 -4.96
C VAL A 136 -23.60 0.38 -6.08
N ARG A 137 -22.69 -0.12 -6.92
CA ARG A 137 -22.23 0.61 -8.12
C ARG A 137 -23.36 0.92 -9.11
N GLU A 138 -24.31 -0.01 -9.29
CA GLU A 138 -25.45 0.16 -10.21
C GLU A 138 -26.51 1.11 -9.63
N GLU A 139 -26.85 0.96 -8.35
CA GLU A 139 -27.91 1.72 -7.66
C GLU A 139 -27.56 3.21 -7.49
N GLU A 140 -26.32 3.53 -7.11
CA GLU A 140 -25.92 4.90 -6.79
C GLU A 140 -25.62 5.77 -8.03
N SER A 141 -25.75 5.23 -9.25
CA SER A 141 -25.35 5.87 -10.52
C SER A 141 -23.90 6.41 -10.53
N PHE A 142 -23.11 6.05 -9.53
CA PHE A 142 -21.73 6.44 -9.35
C PHE A 142 -20.86 5.23 -9.70
N GLN A 143 -20.17 5.31 -10.84
CA GLN A 143 -19.08 4.38 -11.12
C GLN A 143 -18.08 4.47 -9.96
N LEU A 144 -17.47 3.36 -9.53
CA LEU A 144 -16.42 3.33 -8.50
C LEU A 144 -15.18 4.12 -8.98
N ARG A 145 -15.28 5.45 -8.97
CA ARG A 145 -14.29 6.42 -9.47
C ARG A 145 -13.32 6.83 -8.36
N PHE A 146 -13.12 5.96 -7.40
CA PHE A 146 -12.19 6.11 -6.29
C PHE A 146 -11.46 4.79 -6.05
N PRO A 147 -10.28 4.80 -5.40
CA PRO A 147 -9.49 3.60 -5.21
C PRO A 147 -10.24 2.55 -4.40
N VAL A 148 -10.36 1.34 -4.95
CA VAL A 148 -10.92 0.16 -4.28
C VAL A 148 -9.85 -0.92 -4.26
N TRP A 149 -9.49 -1.36 -3.05
CA TRP A 149 -8.54 -2.44 -2.82
C TRP A 149 -9.28 -3.66 -2.27
N LEU A 150 -8.99 -4.82 -2.86
CA LEU A 150 -9.49 -6.11 -2.38
C LEU A 150 -8.35 -6.78 -1.61
N ASN A 151 -8.51 -6.94 -0.30
CA ASN A 151 -7.51 -7.54 0.57
C ASN A 151 -7.94 -8.92 1.06
N ALA A 152 -7.01 -9.87 1.05
CA ALA A 152 -7.21 -11.16 1.71
C ALA A 152 -5.87 -11.80 2.06
N ASP A 153 -5.87 -12.51 3.20
CA ASP A 153 -4.84 -13.49 3.50
C ASP A 153 -5.12 -14.78 2.73
N ILE A 154 -4.47 -14.96 1.58
CA ILE A 154 -4.76 -16.07 0.64
C ILE A 154 -3.84 -17.28 0.81
N LEU A 155 -2.79 -17.15 1.63
CA LEU A 155 -1.82 -18.21 1.90
C LEU A 155 -1.55 -18.34 3.40
N ARG A 156 -1.03 -19.49 3.82
CA ARG A 156 -0.59 -19.68 5.21
C ARG A 156 0.74 -18.97 5.45
N GLY A 157 0.75 -18.09 6.43
CA GLY A 157 1.93 -17.31 6.78
C GLY A 157 2.79 -17.95 7.86
N PRO A 158 3.86 -17.24 8.26
CA PRO A 158 4.74 -17.67 9.34
C PRO A 158 3.97 -17.91 10.65
N VAL A 159 4.65 -18.52 11.61
CA VAL A 159 4.21 -18.63 13.02
C VAL A 159 2.86 -19.35 13.23
N GLU A 160 2.54 -20.27 12.31
CA GLU A 160 1.50 -21.29 12.42
C GLU A 160 0.13 -20.74 12.83
N SER A 161 -0.38 -19.78 12.05
CA SER A 161 -1.75 -19.30 12.23
C SER A 161 -2.77 -20.42 12.03
N GLN A 162 -3.72 -20.50 12.95
CA GLN A 162 -4.87 -21.41 12.87
C GLN A 162 -5.96 -20.88 11.95
N THR A 163 -5.87 -19.62 11.52
CA THR A 163 -6.80 -19.01 10.57
C THR A 163 -6.69 -19.72 9.22
N THR A 164 -7.84 -20.16 8.70
CA THR A 164 -7.95 -20.69 7.34
C THR A 164 -7.80 -19.53 6.35
N PRO A 165 -6.83 -19.58 5.42
CA PRO A 165 -6.72 -18.56 4.38
C PRO A 165 -7.95 -18.53 3.46
N VAL A 166 -8.19 -17.38 2.86
CA VAL A 166 -9.11 -17.26 1.73
C VAL A 166 -8.58 -18.10 0.57
N ASP A 167 -9.47 -18.80 -0.15
CA ASP A 167 -9.09 -19.60 -1.32
C ASP A 167 -8.48 -18.68 -2.41
N ALA A 168 -7.17 -18.85 -2.63
CA ALA A 168 -6.41 -18.01 -3.55
C ALA A 168 -6.97 -18.01 -4.99
N ASP A 169 -7.40 -19.16 -5.49
CA ASP A 169 -7.87 -19.27 -6.87
C ASP A 169 -9.23 -18.62 -7.05
N LYS A 170 -10.14 -18.81 -6.09
CA LYS A 170 -11.44 -18.12 -6.10
C LYS A 170 -11.26 -16.62 -5.95
N PHE A 171 -10.42 -16.19 -5.02
CA PHE A 171 -10.16 -14.77 -4.77
C PHE A 171 -9.59 -14.07 -6.01
N LEU A 172 -8.51 -14.60 -6.58
CA LEU A 172 -7.81 -13.97 -7.70
C LEU A 172 -8.64 -14.00 -8.99
N LYS A 173 -9.28 -15.14 -9.33
CA LYS A 173 -10.10 -15.24 -10.55
C LYS A 173 -11.34 -14.35 -10.51
N SER A 174 -12.08 -14.36 -9.40
CA SER A 174 -13.28 -13.54 -9.28
C SER A 174 -12.95 -12.05 -9.21
N SER A 175 -11.84 -11.67 -8.56
CA SER A 175 -11.38 -10.28 -8.55
C SER A 175 -11.02 -9.80 -9.96
N ALA A 176 -10.31 -10.60 -10.74
CA ALA A 176 -9.96 -10.26 -12.13
C ALA A 176 -11.20 -10.14 -13.03
N GLN A 177 -12.22 -10.98 -12.79
CA GLN A 177 -13.45 -10.97 -13.58
C GLN A 177 -14.36 -9.79 -13.25
N GLN A 178 -14.54 -9.48 -11.96
CA GLN A 178 -15.55 -8.52 -11.49
C GLN A 178 -14.97 -7.12 -11.23
N PHE A 179 -13.68 -7.05 -10.85
CA PHE A 179 -12.99 -5.82 -10.47
C PHE A 179 -11.61 -5.71 -11.15
N PRO A 180 -11.52 -5.76 -12.50
CA PRO A 180 -10.24 -5.82 -13.22
C PRO A 180 -9.31 -4.61 -13.00
N SER A 181 -9.83 -3.50 -12.45
CA SER A 181 -9.06 -2.28 -12.15
C SER A 181 -8.75 -2.10 -10.66
N SER A 182 -9.26 -2.95 -9.75
CA SER A 182 -8.94 -2.84 -8.33
C SER A 182 -7.50 -3.26 -8.05
N THR A 183 -6.89 -2.70 -6.99
CA THR A 183 -5.63 -3.21 -6.46
C THR A 183 -5.89 -4.47 -5.63
N LEU A 184 -5.09 -5.51 -5.84
CA LEU A 184 -5.11 -6.71 -5.01
C LEU A 184 -4.10 -6.58 -3.88
N SER A 185 -4.57 -6.63 -2.64
CA SER A 185 -3.73 -6.59 -1.44
C SER A 185 -3.61 -8.00 -0.87
N LEU A 186 -2.53 -8.70 -1.23
CA LEU A 186 -2.38 -10.14 -1.01
C LEU A 186 -1.53 -10.41 0.23
N GLY A 187 -2.10 -11.06 1.22
CA GLY A 187 -1.45 -11.36 2.48
C GLY A 187 -1.27 -12.84 2.76
N TRP A 188 -0.71 -13.11 3.93
CA TRP A 188 -0.61 -14.44 4.50
C TRP A 188 -1.23 -14.43 5.89
N THR A 189 -1.94 -15.52 6.24
CA THR A 189 -2.47 -15.66 7.60
C THR A 189 -1.31 -15.69 8.58
N THR A 190 -1.30 -14.76 9.53
CA THR A 190 -0.25 -14.64 10.53
C THR A 190 -0.82 -14.76 11.93
N ARG A 191 0.04 -15.11 12.88
CA ARG A 191 -0.23 -15.01 14.31
C ARG A 191 0.89 -14.15 14.89
N TYR A 192 0.60 -13.05 15.56
CA TYR A 192 1.67 -12.21 16.09
C TYR A 192 1.30 -11.62 17.44
N GLY A 193 2.32 -11.28 18.23
CA GLY A 193 2.18 -10.76 19.58
C GLY A 193 3.54 -10.58 20.26
N PRO A 194 3.59 -10.04 21.49
CA PRO A 194 4.81 -9.62 22.18
C PRO A 194 5.95 -10.66 22.25
N ASN A 195 5.62 -11.96 22.17
CA ASN A 195 6.57 -13.07 22.29
C ASN A 195 6.66 -13.94 21.03
N ILE A 196 6.18 -13.45 19.90
CA ILE A 196 6.16 -14.20 18.64
C ILE A 196 7.15 -13.56 17.69
N THR A 197 8.22 -14.30 17.39
CA THR A 197 9.17 -13.95 16.34
C THR A 197 8.94 -14.86 15.14
N GLY A 198 8.99 -14.31 13.94
CA GLY A 198 8.85 -15.07 12.71
C GLY A 198 9.45 -14.34 11.53
N ASN A 199 9.66 -15.09 10.46
CA ASN A 199 10.12 -14.59 9.17
C ASN A 199 9.29 -15.28 8.08
N TYR A 200 9.03 -14.58 6.98
CA TYR A 200 8.59 -15.20 5.74
C TYR A 200 9.69 -16.14 5.23
N THR A 201 9.34 -17.39 4.96
CA THR A 201 10.25 -18.41 4.42
C THR A 201 10.24 -18.39 2.90
N ASP A 202 11.33 -18.85 2.25
CA ASP A 202 11.41 -18.92 0.79
C ASP A 202 10.23 -19.67 0.19
N ARG A 203 9.84 -20.80 0.81
CA ARG A 203 8.64 -21.55 0.41
C ARG A 203 7.37 -20.71 0.38
N GLN A 204 7.13 -19.90 1.41
CA GLN A 204 5.93 -19.04 1.48
C GLN A 204 5.94 -17.92 0.46
N LEU A 205 7.14 -17.43 0.12
CA LEU A 205 7.33 -16.41 -0.91
C LEU A 205 7.09 -17.02 -2.30
N ASP A 206 7.65 -18.20 -2.57
CA ASP A 206 7.45 -18.95 -3.82
C ASP A 206 5.99 -19.39 -4.01
N GLU A 207 5.27 -19.72 -2.93
CA GLU A 207 3.84 -20.02 -2.97
C GLU A 207 3.01 -18.80 -3.41
N MET A 208 3.39 -17.58 -2.98
CA MET A 208 2.74 -16.33 -3.42
C MET A 208 3.03 -16.02 -4.88
N GLU A 209 4.30 -16.13 -5.30
CA GLU A 209 4.71 -16.02 -6.71
C GLU A 209 3.90 -16.98 -7.60
N THR A 210 3.81 -18.25 -7.18
CA THR A 210 3.06 -19.30 -7.88
C THR A 210 1.57 -18.99 -7.95
N ALA A 211 0.95 -18.50 -6.88
CA ALA A 211 -0.47 -18.16 -6.85
C ALA A 211 -0.80 -17.02 -7.84
N ILE A 212 0.02 -15.97 -7.86
CA ILE A 212 -0.11 -14.82 -8.77
C ILE A 212 0.06 -15.26 -10.22
N SER A 213 1.15 -15.99 -10.53
CA SER A 213 1.46 -16.43 -11.89
C SER A 213 0.42 -17.41 -12.45
N ARG A 214 0.03 -18.42 -11.66
CA ARG A 214 -0.96 -19.43 -12.06
C ARG A 214 -2.34 -18.83 -12.36
N ASN A 215 -2.71 -17.76 -11.66
CA ASN A 215 -3.97 -17.04 -11.87
C ASN A 215 -3.87 -15.91 -12.90
N LYS A 216 -2.69 -15.70 -13.53
CA LYS A 216 -2.45 -14.70 -14.58
C LYS A 216 -2.88 -13.29 -14.15
N VAL A 217 -2.52 -12.91 -12.93
CA VAL A 217 -2.89 -11.61 -12.36
C VAL A 217 -2.23 -10.48 -13.17
N VAL A 218 -3.06 -9.59 -13.69
CA VAL A 218 -2.62 -8.36 -14.41
C VAL A 218 -2.97 -7.07 -13.68
N GLN A 219 -3.72 -7.21 -12.57
CA GLN A 219 -4.10 -6.11 -11.68
C GLN A 219 -2.86 -5.59 -10.94
N PRO A 220 -2.88 -4.32 -10.47
CA PRO A 220 -1.89 -3.86 -9.49
C PRO A 220 -1.92 -4.74 -8.24
N VAL A 221 -0.75 -5.13 -7.74
CA VAL A 221 -0.61 -5.99 -6.56
C VAL A 221 0.17 -5.23 -5.49
N THR A 222 -0.33 -5.29 -4.26
CA THR A 222 0.46 -4.96 -3.08
C THR A 222 0.57 -6.19 -2.18
N LEU A 223 1.77 -6.53 -1.76
CA LEU A 223 1.96 -7.62 -0.80
C LEU A 223 1.71 -7.08 0.62
N ALA A 224 0.68 -7.58 1.30
CA ALA A 224 0.32 -7.20 2.64
C ALA A 224 1.16 -7.99 3.66
N VAL A 225 2.16 -7.33 4.25
CA VAL A 225 3.13 -7.95 5.14
C VAL A 225 3.10 -7.34 6.53
N ARG A 226 3.21 -8.17 7.56
CA ARG A 226 3.22 -7.70 8.94
C ARG A 226 4.58 -7.11 9.29
N ALA A 227 4.62 -5.90 9.85
CA ALA A 227 5.84 -5.15 10.13
C ALA A 227 6.90 -5.94 10.92
N GLY A 228 6.50 -6.61 12.00
CA GLY A 228 7.43 -7.36 12.86
C GLY A 228 8.06 -8.59 12.19
N ILE A 229 7.34 -9.19 11.24
CA ILE A 229 7.81 -10.37 10.49
C ILE A 229 8.66 -9.93 9.29
N VAL A 230 8.19 -8.96 8.51
CA VAL A 230 8.88 -8.51 7.29
C VAL A 230 10.25 -7.89 7.58
N ALA A 231 10.41 -7.27 8.75
CA ALA A 231 11.69 -6.77 9.21
C ALA A 231 12.77 -7.86 9.31
N GLN A 232 12.39 -9.13 9.45
CA GLN A 232 13.31 -10.27 9.47
C GLN A 232 13.47 -10.97 8.11
N SER A 233 12.78 -10.49 7.07
CA SER A 233 12.69 -11.12 5.74
C SER A 233 12.98 -10.16 4.59
N SER A 234 13.75 -9.09 4.83
CA SER A 234 13.93 -8.01 3.86
C SER A 234 14.42 -8.49 2.49
N ASN A 235 15.42 -9.39 2.45
CA ASN A 235 15.96 -9.91 1.19
C ASN A 235 14.92 -10.72 0.42
N GLY A 236 14.27 -11.70 1.06
CA GLY A 236 13.28 -12.55 0.40
C GLY A 236 12.09 -11.76 -0.13
N ILE A 237 11.58 -10.80 0.65
CA ILE A 237 10.48 -9.94 0.23
C ILE A 237 10.88 -9.00 -0.91
N THR A 238 12.09 -8.44 -0.86
CA THR A 238 12.60 -7.59 -1.97
C THR A 238 12.69 -8.41 -3.25
N SER A 239 13.28 -9.60 -3.19
CA SER A 239 13.37 -10.52 -4.33
C SER A 239 11.98 -10.91 -4.86
N LEU A 240 11.02 -11.22 -3.99
CA LEU A 240 9.66 -11.55 -4.41
C LEU A 240 9.01 -10.36 -5.14
N VAL A 241 9.12 -9.16 -4.56
CA VAL A 241 8.59 -7.93 -5.16
C VAL A 241 9.19 -7.72 -6.54
N GLU A 242 10.51 -7.87 -6.73
CA GLU A 242 11.16 -7.74 -8.03
C GLU A 242 10.72 -8.82 -9.04
N LYS A 243 10.61 -10.08 -8.61
CA LYS A 243 10.23 -11.19 -9.49
C LYS A 243 8.82 -11.03 -10.08
N ILE A 244 7.85 -10.61 -9.28
CA ILE A 244 6.45 -10.47 -9.73
C ILE A 244 6.18 -9.13 -10.43
N ASP A 245 7.17 -8.24 -10.50
CA ASP A 245 7.01 -6.87 -11.00
C ASP A 245 7.29 -6.73 -12.50
N GLU A 246 6.76 -7.64 -13.32
CA GLU A 246 6.95 -7.59 -14.79
C GLU A 246 6.42 -6.29 -15.43
N SER A 247 5.59 -5.52 -14.71
CA SER A 247 4.94 -4.30 -15.22
C SER A 247 5.11 -3.04 -14.35
N ASN A 248 6.03 -3.01 -13.38
CA ASN A 248 6.22 -1.91 -12.42
C ASN A 248 4.94 -1.56 -11.61
N LYS A 249 4.15 -2.57 -11.26
CA LYS A 249 2.87 -2.43 -10.54
C LYS A 249 2.84 -3.12 -9.18
N THR A 250 3.94 -3.74 -8.77
CA THR A 250 4.03 -4.44 -7.49
C THR A 250 4.57 -3.51 -6.41
N THR A 251 3.79 -3.39 -5.34
CA THR A 251 4.14 -2.63 -4.14
C THR A 251 4.14 -3.51 -2.89
N LEU A 252 4.55 -2.95 -1.76
CA LEU A 252 4.53 -3.57 -0.45
C LEU A 252 3.65 -2.74 0.50
N THR A 253 2.65 -3.35 1.12
CA THR A 253 1.89 -2.74 2.22
C THR A 253 2.39 -3.32 3.53
N ILE A 254 3.09 -2.51 4.31
CA ILE A 254 3.58 -2.93 5.61
C ILE A 254 2.56 -2.51 6.67
N TRP A 255 2.00 -3.49 7.39
CA TRP A 255 0.91 -3.26 8.32
C TRP A 255 1.18 -3.76 9.74
N MET A 256 0.52 -3.13 10.71
CA MET A 256 0.53 -3.55 12.11
C MET A 256 -0.65 -2.94 12.87
N SER A 257 -1.40 -3.75 13.62
CA SER A 257 -2.62 -3.27 14.31
C SER A 257 -2.37 -2.62 15.67
N THR A 258 -1.21 -2.85 16.30
CA THR A 258 -0.87 -2.35 17.64
C THR A 258 0.60 -1.94 17.72
N ASP A 259 0.91 -0.92 18.52
CA ASP A 259 2.29 -0.47 18.74
C ASP A 259 3.07 -1.31 19.77
N THR A 260 2.41 -2.30 20.36
CA THR A 260 2.99 -3.23 21.35
C THR A 260 3.71 -4.42 20.72
N ASP A 261 3.44 -4.71 19.46
CA ASP A 261 4.08 -5.80 18.74
C ASP A 261 5.57 -5.47 18.48
N PRO A 262 6.48 -6.43 18.68
CA PRO A 262 7.91 -6.17 18.49
C PRO A 262 8.22 -5.91 17.02
N VAL A 263 8.92 -4.80 16.76
CA VAL A 263 9.40 -4.41 15.43
C VAL A 263 10.84 -3.92 15.55
N ASP A 264 11.70 -4.46 14.70
CA ASP A 264 13.05 -3.92 14.47
C ASP A 264 12.93 -2.72 13.51
N ILE A 265 12.91 -1.51 14.07
CA ILE A 265 12.72 -0.26 13.32
C ILE A 265 13.86 -0.05 12.31
N GLY A 266 15.10 -0.37 12.68
CA GLY A 266 16.26 -0.21 11.80
C GLY A 266 16.18 -1.10 10.57
N LYS A 267 15.83 -2.37 10.74
CA LYS A 267 15.63 -3.30 9.60
C LYS A 267 14.42 -2.90 8.76
N LEU A 268 13.31 -2.52 9.39
CA LEU A 268 12.11 -2.08 8.68
C LEU A 268 12.41 -0.85 7.82
N LYS A 269 13.13 0.12 8.37
CA LYS A 269 13.58 1.31 7.64
C LYS A 269 14.49 0.95 6.47
N ASN A 270 15.46 0.05 6.66
CA ASN A 270 16.34 -0.38 5.59
C ASN A 270 15.55 -1.03 4.43
N LEU A 271 14.53 -1.84 4.74
CA LEU A 271 13.62 -2.40 3.73
C LEU A 271 12.88 -1.30 2.94
N ILE A 272 12.32 -0.30 3.64
CA ILE A 272 11.62 0.83 2.99
C ILE A 272 12.58 1.60 2.06
N LEU A 273 13.83 1.83 2.48
CA LEU A 273 14.84 2.49 1.66
C LEU A 273 15.24 1.64 0.44
N THR A 274 15.37 0.32 0.63
CA THR A 274 15.76 -0.63 -0.42
C THR A 274 14.71 -0.68 -1.53
N LEU A 275 13.43 -0.80 -1.18
CA LEU A 275 12.33 -0.83 -2.15
C LEU A 275 12.00 0.55 -2.73
N GLY A 276 12.29 1.61 -1.98
CA GLY A 276 11.96 2.97 -2.33
C GLY A 276 10.53 3.36 -1.93
N LYS A 277 10.37 4.63 -1.58
CA LYS A 277 9.09 5.19 -1.11
C LYS A 277 7.98 5.19 -2.15
N SER A 278 8.32 5.04 -3.42
CA SER A 278 7.36 4.92 -4.52
C SER A 278 6.76 3.51 -4.67
N ARG A 279 7.12 2.57 -3.77
CA ARG A 279 6.65 1.19 -3.80
C ARG A 279 6.16 0.67 -2.45
N VAL A 280 6.10 1.52 -1.42
CA VAL A 280 5.77 1.10 -0.06
C VAL A 280 4.63 1.93 0.50
N PHE A 281 3.59 1.24 0.96
CA PHE A 281 2.52 1.78 1.78
C PHE A 281 2.72 1.39 3.23
N LEU A 282 2.36 2.27 4.16
CA LEU A 282 2.50 2.04 5.60
C LEU A 282 1.12 2.10 6.27
N ASP A 283 0.61 0.98 6.75
CA ASP A 283 -0.59 0.92 7.61
C ASP A 283 -0.15 0.64 9.06
N LEU A 284 0.44 1.66 9.68
CA LEU A 284 1.14 1.54 10.95
C LEU A 284 0.59 2.54 11.98
N PRO A 285 0.58 2.20 13.28
CA PRO A 285 0.24 3.13 14.34
C PRO A 285 1.18 4.34 14.33
N GLU A 286 0.66 5.50 14.75
CA GLU A 286 1.39 6.77 14.76
C GLU A 286 2.72 6.67 15.52
N ALA A 287 2.74 5.97 16.66
CA ALA A 287 3.93 5.75 17.46
C ALA A 287 5.07 5.05 16.69
N ILE A 288 4.74 4.10 15.78
CA ILE A 288 5.75 3.44 14.94
C ILE A 288 6.16 4.32 13.77
N ARG A 289 5.23 5.06 13.16
CA ARG A 289 5.57 6.06 12.13
C ARG A 289 6.56 7.09 12.67
N HIS A 290 6.33 7.61 13.88
CA HIS A 290 7.25 8.55 14.53
C HIS A 290 8.64 7.97 14.78
N LYS A 291 8.75 6.68 15.14
CA LYS A 291 10.06 6.03 15.29
C LYS A 291 10.81 5.93 13.95
N LEU A 292 10.12 5.59 12.86
CA LEU A 292 10.69 5.55 11.51
C LEU A 292 11.20 6.93 11.06
N ASP A 293 10.48 8.00 11.40
CA ASP A 293 10.86 9.37 11.07
C ASP A 293 11.99 9.90 11.96
N ALA A 294 11.98 9.62 13.26
CA ALA A 294 12.99 10.08 14.20
C ALA A 294 14.39 9.54 13.86
N GLU A 295 14.52 8.29 13.43
CA GLU A 295 15.80 7.73 12.98
C GLU A 295 16.34 8.41 11.71
N ASN A 296 15.52 9.13 10.94
CA ASN A 296 16.02 9.96 9.81
C ASN A 296 16.76 11.20 10.28
N SER A 297 16.48 11.67 11.50
CA SER A 297 17.13 12.84 12.09
C SER A 297 18.46 12.51 12.78
N SER A 298 18.63 11.30 13.33
CA SER A 298 19.88 10.86 13.96
C SER A 298 20.98 10.50 12.95
N ALA A 299 20.63 10.16 11.71
CA ALA A 299 21.58 9.94 10.62
C ALA A 299 22.13 11.24 9.99
N LYS A 300 21.70 12.42 10.45
CA LYS A 300 22.16 13.74 9.98
C LYS A 300 23.09 14.46 10.97
N THR A 301 23.91 13.73 11.73
CA THR A 301 25.04 14.37 12.40
C THR A 301 26.20 14.41 11.40
N PRO A 302 26.62 15.58 10.88
CA PRO A 302 27.87 15.63 10.15
C PRO A 302 28.97 15.30 11.14
N VAL A 303 29.84 14.35 10.79
CA VAL A 303 31.13 14.17 11.47
C VAL A 303 31.95 15.42 11.18
N SER A 304 31.71 16.47 11.94
CA SER A 304 32.53 17.66 12.03
C SER A 304 33.38 17.52 13.28
N GLY A 305 34.64 17.11 13.11
CA GLY A 305 35.61 17.23 14.20
C GLY A 305 36.72 16.18 14.19
N ALA A 306 37.63 16.26 13.21
CA ALA A 306 39.05 15.92 13.41
C ALA A 306 39.89 16.29 12.18
N ILE A 307 39.93 17.58 11.80
CA ILE A 307 41.05 18.13 11.03
C ILE A 307 41.42 19.44 11.69
N GLY A 308 42.50 19.44 12.47
CA GLY A 308 43.01 20.65 13.12
C GLY A 308 44.08 20.40 14.17
N ALA A 309 45.29 20.01 13.75
CA ALA A 309 46.50 20.26 14.52
C ALA A 309 47.75 20.20 13.61
N PHE A 310 47.95 21.22 12.79
CA PHE A 310 49.27 21.54 12.23
C PHE A 310 49.36 23.06 12.00
N VAL A 311 49.69 23.81 13.05
CA VAL A 311 50.25 25.17 12.91
C VAL A 311 51.33 25.39 13.98
N ALA A 312 52.56 25.47 13.48
CA ALA A 312 53.71 26.27 13.89
C ALA A 312 54.01 26.48 15.39
N VAL A 313 55.11 25.88 15.84
CA VAL A 313 55.96 26.45 16.90
C VAL A 313 57.13 27.17 16.21
N LEU A 314 57.05 28.50 16.19
CA LEU A 314 58.17 29.38 15.84
C LEU A 314 58.30 30.39 16.99
N THR A 315 59.30 30.24 17.84
CA THR A 315 59.85 31.35 18.63
C THR A 315 61.30 31.05 19.05
N SER A 316 62.20 31.80 18.44
CA SER A 316 63.40 32.42 19.03
C SER A 316 64.40 31.57 19.81
N VAL A 317 65.52 31.26 19.14
CA VAL A 317 66.84 31.39 19.77
C VAL A 317 67.68 32.29 18.88
N SER A 318 68.01 33.47 19.39
CA SER A 318 68.97 34.41 18.81
C SER A 318 70.20 34.47 19.72
N ALA A 319 71.35 34.79 19.11
CA ALA A 319 72.67 35.03 19.74
C ALA A 319 73.49 33.73 19.96
N LEU A 320 74.74 33.56 19.56
CA LEU A 320 75.83 34.45 19.13
C LEU A 320 76.89 33.65 18.34
N PHE A 321 77.78 34.39 17.68
CA PHE A 321 79.13 34.06 17.18
C PHE A 321 79.33 33.88 15.67
N THR A 322 79.55 35.03 15.04
CA THR A 322 80.75 35.44 14.31
C THR A 322 81.82 34.38 13.98
N ASN A 323 82.13 34.28 12.69
CA ASN A 323 83.46 34.16 12.04
C ASN A 323 83.36 33.18 10.86
N ALA A 324 83.34 33.63 9.61
CA ALA A 324 84.44 34.21 8.84
C ALA A 324 84.82 33.20 7.74
N PHE A 325 84.42 33.53 6.51
CA PHE A 325 85.14 33.10 5.32
C PHE A 325 86.61 33.54 5.47
N LYS A 326 87.56 32.61 5.41
CA LYS A 326 88.87 32.77 4.75
C LYS A 326 89.69 31.46 4.75
N ILE A 327 89.94 30.97 3.53
CA ILE A 327 91.21 30.38 3.01
C ILE A 327 91.55 28.99 3.60
N PHE A 328 91.68 27.92 2.82
CA PHE A 328 92.71 27.64 1.80
C PHE A 328 92.23 26.63 0.74
N ASP A 329 92.98 26.61 -0.36
CA ASP A 329 93.05 25.61 -1.44
C ASP A 329 92.79 24.15 -1.02
#